data_AF-A0A851FPP8-F1
#
_entry.id   AF-A0A851FPP8-F1
#
_cell.length_a   1.000
_cell.length_b   1.000
_cell.length_c   1.000
_cell.angle_alpha   90.00
_cell.angle_beta   90.00
_cell.angle_gamma   90.00
#
_symmetry.space_group_name_H-M   'P 1'
#
loop_
_entity.id
_entity.type
_entity.pdbx_description
1 polymer ?
#
loop_
_entity_poly.entity_id
_entity_poly.type
_entity_poly.pdbx_seq_one_letter_code
_entity_poly.pdbx_strand_id
1 'polypeptide(L)'
;VYEHQDGSKSLKLGDFGLATIVDGPLYTVCGTPTYVAPEIIAETGYGLKVDIWAAGVITYILLCGFPPFRGSGDDQEVLFDQILMGQVDFPSPYWEHVSDSAKELITMMLQVDVDLRFSALQVLEHPWVN
;
A
#
# COMPACT_ATOMS: atom_id res chain seq x y z
N VAL A 1 -15.61 10.50 0.47
CA VAL A 1 -15.19 11.27 1.67
C VAL A 1 -16.45 11.82 2.32
N TYR A 2 -16.57 11.68 3.64
CA TYR A 2 -17.66 12.26 4.42
C TYR A 2 -17.14 13.49 5.16
N GLU A 3 -17.86 14.60 5.09
CA GLU A 3 -17.56 15.84 5.82
C GLU A 3 -18.53 15.98 6.99
N HIS A 4 -17.96 16.18 8.18
CA HIS A 4 -18.70 16.34 9.42
C HIS A 4 -19.11 17.80 9.62
N GLN A 5 -20.04 18.05 10.55
CA GLN A 5 -20.52 19.40 10.86
C GLN A 5 -19.43 20.32 11.42
N ASP A 6 -18.40 19.75 12.06
CA ASP A 6 -17.25 20.48 12.57
C ASP A 6 -16.17 20.77 11.50
N GLY A 7 -16.44 20.41 10.24
CA GLY A 7 -15.52 20.56 9.10
C GLY A 7 -14.45 19.48 9.01
N SER A 8 -14.39 18.53 9.96
CA SER A 8 -13.50 17.39 9.86
C SER A 8 -13.96 16.42 8.76
N LYS A 9 -13.04 15.61 8.25
CA LYS A 9 -13.31 14.67 7.15
C LYS A 9 -12.97 13.25 7.56
N SER A 10 -13.78 12.30 7.11
CA SER A 10 -13.51 10.88 7.26
C SER A 10 -13.57 10.15 5.92
N LEU A 11 -12.68 9.18 5.77
CA LEU A 11 -12.73 8.24 4.65
C LEU A 11 -13.77 7.15 4.96
N LYS A 12 -14.47 6.71 3.91
CA LYS A 12 -15.37 5.55 3.94
C LYS A 12 -14.97 4.69 2.76
N LEU A 13 -14.50 3.48 3.03
CA LEU A 13 -14.17 2.51 1.99
C LEU A 13 -15.46 2.04 1.31
N GLY A 14 -15.41 1.84 0.00
CA GLY A 14 -16.53 1.39 -0.82
C GLY A 14 -16.03 0.49 -1.95
N ASP A 15 -16.92 0.18 -2.90
CA ASP A 15 -16.64 -0.67 -4.06
C ASP A 15 -16.06 -2.05 -3.71
N PHE A 16 -16.90 -2.89 -3.11
CA PHE A 16 -16.56 -4.25 -2.70
C PHE A 16 -16.68 -5.27 -3.85
N GLY A 17 -16.59 -4.84 -5.13
CA GLY A 17 -16.79 -5.70 -6.29
C GLY A 17 -15.78 -6.86 -6.43
N LEU A 18 -14.61 -6.73 -5.82
CA LEU A 18 -13.57 -7.77 -5.74
C LEU A 18 -13.40 -8.35 -4.33
N ALA A 19 -14.19 -7.89 -3.35
CA ALA A 19 -14.06 -8.36 -1.97
C ALA A 19 -14.51 -9.82 -1.85
N THR A 20 -13.79 -10.60 -1.05
CA THR A 20 -14.11 -12.01 -0.81
C THR A 20 -13.67 -12.43 0.60
N ILE A 21 -14.13 -13.61 1.02
CA ILE A 21 -13.69 -14.25 2.26
C ILE A 21 -12.40 -15.04 1.97
N VAL A 22 -11.41 -14.88 2.83
CA VAL A 22 -10.15 -15.64 2.79
C VAL A 22 -10.33 -16.90 3.63
N ASP A 23 -10.42 -18.06 2.97
CA ASP A 23 -10.42 -19.40 3.58
C ASP A 23 -9.31 -20.25 2.92
N GLY A 24 -8.06 -19.90 3.24
CA GLY A 24 -6.86 -20.36 2.55
C GLY A 24 -6.34 -19.35 1.52
N PRO A 25 -5.19 -19.64 0.87
CA PRO A 25 -4.58 -18.73 -0.10
C PRO A 25 -5.47 -18.51 -1.33
N LEU A 26 -5.56 -17.25 -1.76
CA LEU A 26 -6.23 -16.84 -2.99
C LEU A 26 -5.22 -16.68 -4.12
N TYR A 27 -5.64 -16.92 -5.37
CA TYR A 27 -4.75 -16.91 -6.54
C TYR A 27 -5.26 -16.07 -7.72
N THR A 28 -6.47 -15.51 -7.63
CA THR A 28 -7.00 -14.67 -8.69
C THR A 28 -6.18 -13.38 -8.78
N VAL A 29 -5.53 -13.17 -9.93
CA VAL A 29 -4.83 -11.92 -10.24
C VAL A 29 -5.85 -10.84 -10.56
N CYS A 30 -6.01 -9.87 -9.66
CA CYS A 30 -6.95 -8.77 -9.80
C CYS A 30 -6.46 -7.50 -9.12
N GLY A 31 -7.09 -6.37 -9.44
CA GLY A 31 -6.78 -5.06 -8.88
C GLY A 31 -6.17 -4.12 -9.91
N THR A 32 -5.83 -2.91 -9.46
CA THR A 32 -5.20 -1.89 -10.28
C THR A 32 -3.67 -1.99 -10.13
N PRO A 33 -2.88 -2.02 -11.22
CA PRO A 33 -1.44 -2.29 -11.17
C PRO A 33 -0.64 -1.48 -10.15
N THR A 34 -0.99 -0.22 -9.92
CA THR A 34 -0.27 0.65 -8.97
C THR A 34 -0.40 0.23 -7.50
N TYR A 35 -1.47 -0.47 -7.13
CA TYR A 35 -1.80 -0.80 -5.73
C TYR A 35 -1.71 -2.30 -5.43
N VAL A 36 -1.43 -3.11 -6.45
CA VAL A 36 -1.39 -4.57 -6.32
C VAL A 36 -0.15 -5.01 -5.52
N ALA A 37 -0.33 -5.98 -4.64
CA ALA A 37 0.73 -6.54 -3.81
C ALA A 37 1.62 -7.52 -4.60
N PRO A 38 2.90 -7.69 -4.22
CA PRO A 38 3.83 -8.55 -4.96
C PRO A 38 3.40 -10.00 -5.03
N GLU A 39 2.79 -10.55 -3.98
CA GLU A 39 2.31 -11.93 -3.94
C GLU A 39 1.13 -12.22 -4.90
N ILE A 40 0.39 -11.19 -5.33
CA ILE A 40 -0.64 -11.31 -6.37
C ILE A 40 0.04 -11.42 -7.74
N ILE A 41 1.06 -10.61 -8.02
CA ILE A 41 1.83 -10.65 -9.29
C ILE A 41 2.62 -11.95 -9.40
N ALA A 42 3.23 -12.40 -8.30
CA ALA A 42 4.02 -13.61 -8.26
C ALA A 42 3.17 -14.89 -8.32
N GLU A 43 1.85 -14.77 -8.19
CA GLU A 43 0.90 -15.90 -8.17
C GLU A 43 1.23 -16.97 -7.11
N THR A 44 1.90 -16.58 -6.03
CA THR A 44 2.34 -17.50 -4.95
C THR A 44 1.26 -17.78 -3.90
N GLY A 45 0.13 -17.10 -4.02
CA GLY A 45 -0.99 -17.18 -3.08
C GLY A 45 -0.99 -16.00 -2.12
N TYR A 46 -2.14 -15.36 -1.95
CA TYR A 46 -2.29 -14.17 -1.11
C TYR A 46 -3.44 -14.28 -0.09
N GLY A 47 -3.45 -13.34 0.86
CA GLY A 47 -4.46 -13.23 1.90
C GLY A 47 -4.71 -11.77 2.30
N LEU A 48 -5.07 -11.52 3.55
CA LEU A 48 -5.55 -10.21 4.02
C LEU A 48 -4.53 -9.07 3.91
N LYS A 49 -3.22 -9.36 3.98
CA LYS A 49 -2.16 -8.33 4.01
C LYS A 49 -1.92 -7.65 2.65
N VAL A 50 -2.61 -8.04 1.59
CA VAL A 50 -2.64 -7.28 0.33
C VAL A 50 -3.30 -5.91 0.52
N ASP A 51 -4.26 -5.80 1.44
CA ASP A 51 -4.90 -4.52 1.78
C ASP A 51 -3.93 -3.56 2.49
N ILE A 52 -2.99 -4.11 3.27
CA ILE A 52 -1.95 -3.32 3.95
C ILE A 52 -0.96 -2.75 2.94
N TRP A 53 -0.58 -3.55 1.94
CA TRP A 53 0.25 -3.06 0.84
C TRP A 53 -0.43 -1.90 0.10
N ALA A 54 -1.69 -2.08 -0.29
CA ALA A 54 -2.45 -1.02 -0.97
C ALA A 54 -2.58 0.24 -0.11
N ALA A 55 -2.84 0.09 1.20
CA ALA A 55 -2.85 1.21 2.14
C ALA A 55 -1.49 1.90 2.28
N GLY A 56 -0.37 1.15 2.20
CA GLY A 56 0.98 1.70 2.20
C GLY A 56 1.26 2.54 0.96
N VAL A 57 0.84 2.05 -0.22
CA VAL A 57 0.92 2.81 -1.48
C VAL A 57 0.09 4.10 -1.38
N ILE A 58 -1.14 4.03 -0.86
CA ILE A 58 -1.99 5.22 -0.67
C ILE A 58 -1.35 6.21 0.30
N THR A 59 -0.80 5.74 1.41
CA THR A 59 -0.15 6.60 2.42
C THR A 59 1.06 7.32 1.82
N TYR A 60 1.86 6.62 1.01
CA TYR A 60 2.95 7.24 0.26
C TYR A 60 2.45 8.36 -0.67
N ILE A 61 1.40 8.09 -1.45
CA ILE A 61 0.79 9.08 -2.35
C ILE A 61 0.25 10.28 -1.59
N LEU A 62 -0.39 10.08 -0.42
CA LEU A 62 -0.92 11.18 0.39
C LEU A 62 0.17 12.15 0.87
N LEU A 63 1.41 11.67 1.05
CA LEU A 63 2.51 12.47 1.58
C LEU A 63 3.33 13.18 0.50
N CYS A 64 3.48 12.61 -0.70
CA CYS A 64 4.30 13.23 -1.76
C CYS A 64 3.55 13.50 -3.08
N GLY A 65 2.32 13.02 -3.24
CA GLY A 65 1.48 13.25 -4.42
C GLY A 65 1.71 12.27 -5.57
N PHE A 66 2.47 11.19 -5.37
CA PHE A 66 2.79 10.23 -6.44
C PHE A 66 3.06 8.81 -5.92
N PRO A 67 2.90 7.75 -6.73
CA PRO A 67 3.10 6.38 -6.27
C PRO A 67 4.58 6.00 -6.06
N PRO A 68 4.87 5.09 -5.12
CA PRO A 68 6.23 4.62 -4.82
C PRO A 68 6.83 3.77 -5.95
N PHE A 69 6.00 2.98 -6.64
CA PHE A 69 6.40 2.15 -7.77
C PHE A 69 5.85 2.76 -9.06
N ARG A 70 6.72 2.94 -10.06
CA ARG A 70 6.38 3.55 -11.35
C ARG A 70 7.09 2.85 -12.48
N GLY A 71 6.32 2.45 -13.49
CA GLY A 71 6.85 2.06 -14.79
C GLY A 71 7.49 3.26 -15.51
N SER A 72 8.37 2.95 -16.45
CA SER A 72 8.90 3.95 -17.39
C SER A 72 7.88 4.13 -18.53
N GLY A 73 6.93 5.05 -18.37
CA GLY A 73 5.86 5.27 -19.35
C GLY A 73 4.76 4.20 -19.27
N ASP A 74 4.42 3.59 -20.40
CA ASP A 74 3.39 2.55 -20.50
C ASP A 74 3.94 1.13 -20.22
N ASP A 75 5.19 1.02 -19.77
CA ASP A 75 5.85 -0.26 -19.49
C ASP A 75 5.38 -0.85 -18.15
N GLN A 76 4.45 -1.79 -18.26
CA GLN A 76 3.88 -2.51 -17.12
C GLN A 76 4.83 -3.56 -16.53
N GLU A 77 5.80 -4.07 -17.31
CA GLU A 77 6.78 -5.05 -16.82
C GLU A 77 7.72 -4.38 -15.81
N VAL A 78 8.23 -3.19 -16.13
CA VAL A 78 9.08 -2.41 -15.21
C VAL A 78 8.36 -2.09 -13.90
N LEU A 79 7.06 -1.78 -13.96
CA LEU A 79 6.26 -1.55 -12.75
C LEU A 79 6.18 -2.83 -11.89
N PHE A 80 5.92 -3.97 -12.51
CA PHE A 80 5.82 -5.25 -11.82
C PHE A 80 7.15 -5.68 -11.19
N ASP A 81 8.26 -5.50 -11.90
CA ASP A 81 9.59 -5.76 -11.36
C ASP A 81 9.88 -4.92 -10.11
N GLN A 82 9.53 -3.63 -10.13
CA GLN A 82 9.68 -2.77 -8.95
C GLN A 82 8.81 -3.21 -7.77
N ILE A 83 7.56 -3.61 -8.02
CA ILE A 83 6.66 -4.12 -6.97
C ILE A 83 7.22 -5.41 -6.37
N LEU A 84 7.69 -6.33 -7.22
CA LEU A 84 8.29 -7.61 -6.80
C LEU A 84 9.59 -7.42 -6.01
N MET A 85 10.40 -6.42 -6.36
CA MET A 85 11.59 -6.04 -5.59
C MET A 85 11.25 -5.34 -4.27
N GLY A 86 10.14 -4.59 -4.23
CA GLY A 86 9.68 -3.86 -3.04
C GLY A 86 10.63 -2.77 -2.56
N GLN A 87 11.48 -2.25 -3.44
CA GLN A 87 12.39 -1.17 -3.08
C GLN A 87 11.63 0.16 -3.06
N VAL A 88 11.41 0.70 -1.85
CA VAL A 88 10.73 1.98 -1.64
C VAL A 88 11.76 3.08 -1.46
N ASP A 89 11.75 4.06 -2.36
CA ASP A 89 12.59 5.25 -2.26
C ASP A 89 11.80 6.46 -1.73
N PHE A 90 12.47 7.31 -0.96
CA PHE A 90 11.91 8.56 -0.43
C PHE A 90 12.70 9.77 -0.95
N PRO A 91 12.51 10.17 -2.22
CA PRO A 91 13.38 11.12 -2.89
C PRO A 91 13.22 12.57 -2.38
N SER A 92 14.33 13.29 -2.30
CA SER A 92 14.34 14.75 -2.17
C SER A 92 13.86 15.44 -3.45
N PRO A 93 13.23 16.62 -3.37
CA PRO A 93 12.93 17.37 -2.14
C PRO A 93 11.61 16.92 -1.46
N TYR A 94 10.85 16.03 -2.09
CA TYR A 94 9.48 15.69 -1.67
C TYR A 94 9.38 15.11 -0.25
N TRP A 95 10.37 14.31 0.15
CA TRP A 95 10.40 13.61 1.44
C TRP A 95 11.33 14.23 2.48
N GLU A 96 11.93 15.39 2.17
CA GLU A 96 12.90 16.06 3.05
C GLU A 96 12.27 16.53 4.37
N HIS A 97 11.00 16.95 4.33
CA HIS A 97 10.27 17.45 5.49
C HIS A 97 9.25 16.45 6.04
N VAL A 98 9.20 15.24 5.49
CA VAL A 98 8.34 14.17 6.00
C VAL A 98 9.07 13.45 7.13
N SER A 99 8.40 13.29 8.27
CA SER A 99 8.96 12.66 9.47
C SER A 99 9.46 11.24 9.19
N ASP A 100 10.54 10.85 9.85
CA ASP A 100 11.09 9.50 9.73
C ASP A 100 10.10 8.42 10.23
N SER A 101 9.26 8.74 11.21
CA SER A 101 8.18 7.84 11.66
C SER A 101 7.16 7.52 10.56
N ALA A 102 6.85 8.48 9.67
CA ALA A 102 5.97 8.21 8.53
C ALA A 102 6.62 7.28 7.51
N LYS A 103 7.92 7.51 7.23
CA LYS A 103 8.72 6.68 6.31
C LYS A 103 8.84 5.26 6.86
N GLU A 104 9.12 5.11 8.16
CA GLU A 104 9.16 3.83 8.86
C GLU A 104 7.85 3.07 8.72
N LEU A 105 6.70 3.70 9.00
CA LEU A 105 5.40 3.07 8.82
C LEU A 105 5.19 2.55 7.40
N ILE A 106 5.46 3.40 6.40
CA ILE A 106 5.31 3.03 4.99
C ILE A 106 6.23 1.85 4.64
N THR A 107 7.49 1.88 5.09
CA THR A 107 8.43 0.77 4.88
C THR A 107 7.93 -0.53 5.49
N MET A 108 7.28 -0.50 6.66
CA MET A 108 6.70 -1.69 7.29
C MET A 108 5.41 -2.18 6.62
N MET A 109 4.64 -1.28 5.99
CA MET A 109 3.45 -1.63 5.20
C MET A 109 3.80 -2.20 3.82
N LEU A 110 4.95 -1.81 3.26
CA LEU A 110 5.42 -2.19 1.92
C LEU A 110 6.52 -3.27 1.94
N GLN A 111 6.52 -4.15 2.94
CA GLN A 111 7.40 -5.33 2.96
C GLN A 111 6.93 -6.36 1.93
N VAL A 112 7.84 -6.88 1.12
CA VAL A 112 7.55 -7.98 0.18
C VAL A 112 7.28 -9.27 0.94
N ASP A 113 8.07 -9.52 1.99
CA ASP A 113 7.81 -10.62 2.92
C ASP A 113 6.53 -10.33 3.72
N VAL A 114 5.51 -11.16 3.48
CA VAL A 114 4.18 -11.04 4.08
C VAL A 114 4.21 -11.21 5.59
N ASP A 115 5.16 -11.99 6.14
CA ASP A 115 5.27 -12.20 7.58
C ASP A 115 5.87 -10.97 8.26
N LEU A 116 6.79 -10.25 7.59
CA LEU A 116 7.36 -8.99 8.05
C LEU A 116 6.43 -7.79 7.84
N ARG A 117 5.54 -7.86 6.83
CA ARG A 117 4.56 -6.80 6.55
C ARG A 117 3.63 -6.61 7.74
N PHE A 118 3.37 -5.37 8.12
CA PHE A 118 2.43 -5.09 9.20
C PHE A 118 1.03 -5.67 8.94
N SER A 119 0.35 -6.01 10.03
CA SER A 119 -1.10 -6.19 10.08
C SER A 119 -1.79 -4.84 10.29
N ALA A 120 -3.11 -4.79 10.06
CA ALA A 120 -3.89 -3.58 10.31
C ALA A 120 -3.79 -3.10 11.77
N LEU A 121 -3.71 -4.03 12.73
CA LEU A 121 -3.55 -3.71 14.15
C LEU A 121 -2.19 -3.05 14.41
N GLN A 122 -1.11 -3.60 13.87
CA GLN A 122 0.23 -3.01 14.00
C GLN A 122 0.31 -1.61 13.36
N VAL A 123 -0.37 -1.40 12.22
CA VAL A 123 -0.50 -0.07 11.63
C VAL A 123 -1.17 0.90 12.61
N LEU A 124 -2.30 0.50 13.21
CA LEU A 124 -3.03 1.32 14.20
C LEU A 124 -2.25 1.56 15.49
N GLU A 125 -1.34 0.68 15.87
CA GLU A 125 -0.48 0.82 17.06
C GLU A 125 0.75 1.70 16.80
N HIS A 126 1.06 1.99 15.54
CA HIS A 126 2.27 2.73 15.17
C HIS A 126 2.22 4.21 15.63
N PRO A 127 3.32 4.78 16.16
CA PRO A 127 3.34 6.15 16.69
C PRO A 127 2.94 7.25 15.70
N TRP A 128 3.07 7.02 14.39
CA TRP A 128 2.69 8.01 13.39
C TRP A 128 1.17 8.23 13.29
N VAL A 129 0.36 7.22 13.65
CA VAL A 129 -1.11 7.29 13.58
C VAL A 129 -1.78 7.50 14.94
N ASN A 130 -1.01 7.46 16.05
CA ASN A 130 -1.49 7.57 17.43
C ASN A 130 -1.14 8.91 18.09
#